data_AF-K0P8S7-F1
#
_entry.id   AF-K0P8S7-F1
#
_cell.length_a   1.000
_cell.length_b   1.000
_cell.length_c   1.000
_cell.angle_alpha   90.00
_cell.angle_beta   90.00
_cell.angle_gamma   90.00
#
_symmetry.space_group_name_H-M   'P 1'
#
loop_
_entity.id
_entity.type
_entity.pdbx_description
1 polymer ?
#
loop_
_entity_poly.entity_id
_entity_poly.type
_entity_poly.pdbx_seq_one_letter_code
_entity_poly.pdbx_strand_id
1 'polypeptide(L)'
;MRDKSSALSFFRKAIRYNNTPSKVVVDKIGSNKSALDALNTELDEDHKIQIFQNKYLNNRVEQDHRFIKKRIKPMLGFKISIRPTLPLQG
;
A
#
# COMPACT_ATOMS: atom_id res chain seq x y z
N MET A 1 15.17 4.75 -10.45
CA MET A 1 14.63 5.22 -9.15
C MET A 1 13.12 5.45 -9.28
N ARG A 2 12.30 4.46 -8.94
CA ARG A 2 10.81 4.50 -9.04
C ARG A 2 10.13 4.51 -7.67
N ASP A 3 10.89 4.32 -6.59
CA ASP A 3 10.34 3.89 -5.31
C ASP A 3 9.75 5.04 -4.50
N LYS A 4 10.31 6.26 -4.56
CA LYS A 4 9.79 7.42 -3.81
C LYS A 4 8.46 7.93 -4.37
N SER A 5 8.36 8.13 -5.69
CA SER A 5 7.14 8.65 -6.33
C SER A 5 5.96 7.68 -6.18
N SER A 6 6.25 6.38 -6.32
CA SER A 6 5.25 5.32 -6.11
C SER A 6 4.80 5.25 -4.64
N ALA A 7 5.73 5.34 -3.69
CA ALA A 7 5.40 5.39 -2.26
C ALA A 7 4.58 6.63 -1.89
N LEU A 8 4.92 7.81 -2.42
CA LEU A 8 4.16 9.04 -2.18
C LEU A 8 2.72 8.93 -2.69
N SER A 9 2.56 8.44 -3.93
CA SER A 9 1.24 8.22 -4.52
C SER A 9 0.41 7.21 -3.71
N PHE A 10 1.05 6.17 -3.19
CA PHE A 10 0.43 5.21 -2.29
C PHE A 10 -0.05 5.86 -0.99
N PHE A 11 0.78 6.63 -0.30
CA PHE A 11 0.40 7.29 0.95
C PHE A 11 -0.71 8.33 0.77
N ARG A 12 -0.66 9.15 -0.29
CA ARG A 12 -1.76 10.08 -0.63
C ARG A 12 -3.08 9.33 -0.84
N LYS A 13 -3.03 8.20 -1.55
CA LYS A 13 -4.20 7.36 -1.76
C LYS A 13 -4.70 6.78 -0.42
N ALA A 14 -3.81 6.25 0.40
CA ALA A 14 -4.16 5.67 1.70
C ALA A 14 -4.81 6.70 2.64
N ILE A 15 -4.31 7.93 2.68
CA ILE A 15 -4.90 9.02 3.48
C ILE A 15 -6.22 9.48 2.89
N ARG A 16 -6.39 9.48 1.55
CA ARG A 16 -7.68 9.84 0.94
C ARG A 16 -8.80 8.86 1.26
N TYR A 17 -8.50 7.57 1.34
CA TYR A 17 -9.49 6.52 1.62
C TYR A 17 -9.69 6.24 3.12
N ASN A 18 -8.82 6.78 3.98
CA ASN A 18 -8.88 6.60 5.43
C ASN A 18 -8.79 7.97 6.12
N ASN A 19 -8.62 8.00 7.44
CA ASN A 19 -8.27 9.24 8.14
C ASN A 19 -6.74 9.44 8.15
N THR A 20 -6.29 10.68 8.31
CA THR A 20 -4.86 10.98 8.49
C THR A 20 -4.36 10.38 9.80
N PRO A 21 -3.40 9.44 9.76
CA PRO A 21 -2.88 8.82 10.98
C PRO A 21 -1.90 9.75 11.70
N SER A 22 -1.94 9.81 13.02
CA SER A 22 -0.94 10.57 13.79
C SER A 22 0.45 9.93 13.80
N LYS A 23 0.54 8.61 13.57
CA LYS A 23 1.79 7.83 13.59
C LYS A 23 1.79 6.78 12.49
N VAL A 24 2.92 6.66 11.79
CA VAL A 24 3.13 5.63 10.77
C VAL A 24 4.44 4.91 11.04
N VAL A 25 4.39 3.58 11.03
CA VAL A 25 5.58 2.73 11.10
C VAL A 25 5.96 2.31 9.69
N VAL A 26 7.22 2.55 9.33
CA VAL A 26 7.78 2.13 8.04
C VAL A 26 8.97 1.21 8.23
N ASP A 27 9.20 0.38 7.22
CA ASP A 27 10.41 -0.41 7.12
C ASP A 27 11.65 0.47 6.87
N LYS A 28 12.81 -0.19 6.77
CA LYS A 28 14.09 0.49 6.50
C LYS A 28 14.25 0.99 5.06
N ILE A 29 13.23 0.89 4.20
CA ILE A 29 13.37 1.33 2.81
C ILE A 29 13.35 2.87 2.78
N GLY A 30 14.44 3.46 2.31
CA GLY A 30 14.63 4.92 2.28
C GLY A 30 13.56 5.68 1.48
N SER A 31 12.92 5.02 0.50
CA SER A 31 11.83 5.61 -0.29
C SER A 31 10.57 5.87 0.51
N ASN A 32 10.23 5.03 1.49
CA ASN A 32 9.03 5.19 2.32
C ASN A 32 9.17 6.39 3.25
N LYS A 33 10.33 6.50 3.92
CA LYS A 33 10.65 7.66 4.75
C LYS A 33 10.66 8.94 3.91
N SER A 34 11.37 8.94 2.78
CA SER A 34 11.43 10.11 1.89
C SER A 34 10.07 10.53 1.34
N ALA A 35 9.15 9.58 1.13
CA ALA A 35 7.79 9.87 0.68
C ALA A 35 6.93 10.45 1.81
N LEU A 36 7.03 9.92 3.03
CA LEU A 36 6.33 10.46 4.19
C LEU A 36 6.86 11.84 4.59
N ASP A 37 8.17 12.07 4.49
CA ASP A 37 8.76 13.39 4.72
C ASP A 37 8.21 14.42 3.70
N ALA A 38 8.12 14.04 2.42
CA ALA A 38 7.50 14.91 1.41
C ALA A 38 6.00 15.13 1.69
N LEU A 39 5.28 14.10 2.10
CA LEU A 39 3.86 14.21 2.44
C LEU A 39 3.63 15.12 3.66
N ASN A 40 4.52 15.09 4.66
CA ASN A 40 4.47 15.99 5.81
C ASN A 40 4.72 17.47 5.45
N THR A 41 5.29 17.77 4.28
CA THR A 41 5.38 19.16 3.79
C THR A 41 4.07 19.66 3.17
N GLU A 42 3.15 18.74 2.85
CA GLU A 42 1.82 19.06 2.32
C GLU A 42 0.75 19.18 3.42
N LEU A 43 1.10 18.82 4.67
CA LEU A 43 0.19 18.81 5.81
C LEU A 43 0.47 19.98 6.75
N ASP A 44 -0.61 20.49 7.38
CA ASP A 44 -0.49 21.45 8.47
C ASP A 44 0.33 20.89 9.64
N GLU A 45 0.94 21.79 10.41
CA GLU A 45 1.85 21.43 11.50
C GLU A 45 1.19 20.53 12.56
N ASP A 46 -0.07 20.78 12.87
CA ASP A 46 -0.89 19.99 13.80
C ASP A 46 -1.28 18.60 13.27
N HIS A 47 -1.14 18.38 11.96
CA HIS A 47 -1.50 17.14 11.27
C HIS A 47 -0.28 16.35 10.78
N LYS A 48 0.94 16.78 11.12
CA LYS A 48 2.16 16.07 10.73
C LYS A 48 2.17 14.65 11.29
N ILE A 49 2.51 13.71 10.41
CA ILE A 49 2.58 12.29 10.71
C ILE A 49 3.93 11.98 11.36
N GLN A 50 3.92 11.38 12.55
CA GLN A 50 5.15 10.89 13.17
C GLN A 50 5.62 9.58 12.51
N ILE A 51 6.85 9.57 12.01
CA ILE A 51 7.43 8.44 11.27
C ILE A 51 8.32 7.62 12.21
N PHE A 52 8.02 6.33 12.35
CA PHE A 52 8.78 5.40 13.19
C PHE A 52 9.40 4.28 12.36
N GLN A 53 10.63 3.91 12.72
CA GLN A 53 11.28 2.70 12.21
C GLN A 53 11.40 1.70 13.36
N ASN A 54 10.43 0.79 13.47
CA ASN A 54 10.44 -0.25 14.50
C ASN A 54 10.42 -1.63 13.85
N LYS A 55 11.51 -2.39 14.04
CA LYS A 55 11.67 -3.75 13.47
C LYS A 55 10.57 -4.70 13.91
N TYR A 56 10.15 -4.65 15.18
CA TYR A 56 9.13 -5.54 15.71
C TYR A 56 7.76 -5.28 15.09
N LEU A 57 7.36 -4.01 15.02
CA LEU A 57 6.10 -3.61 14.38
C LEU A 57 6.12 -3.90 12.88
N ASN A 58 7.27 -3.71 12.23
CA ASN A 58 7.44 -4.07 10.82
C ASN A 58 7.33 -5.58 10.58
N ASN A 59 7.83 -6.41 11.49
CA ASN A 59 7.70 -7.87 11.38
C ASN A 59 6.23 -8.32 11.41
N ARG A 60 5.38 -7.63 12.17
CA ARG A 60 3.94 -7.89 12.22
C ARG A 60 3.26 -7.53 10.89
N VAL A 61 3.56 -6.35 10.35
CA VAL A 61 3.07 -5.93 9.02
C VAL A 61 3.50 -6.92 7.93
N GLU A 62 4.75 -7.38 7.97
CA GLU A 62 5.24 -8.37 6.99
C GLU A 62 4.61 -9.76 7.17
N GLN A 63 4.19 -10.11 8.39
CA GLN A 63 3.41 -11.32 8.64
C GLN A 63 2.02 -11.23 8.01
N ASP A 64 1.33 -10.09 8.17
CA ASP A 64 0.01 -9.86 7.57
C ASP A 64 0.09 -9.90 6.04
N HIS A 65 1.13 -9.30 5.45
CA HIS A 65 1.40 -9.39 4.02
C HIS A 65 1.54 -10.83 3.53
N ARG A 66 2.24 -11.70 4.29
CA ARG A 66 2.37 -13.12 3.92
C ARG A 66 1.03 -13.83 3.89
N PHE A 67 0.13 -13.52 4.82
CA PHE A 67 -1.21 -14.10 4.84
C PHE A 67 -2.02 -13.69 3.61
N ILE A 68 -2.03 -12.39 3.28
CA ILE A 68 -2.71 -11.87 2.08
C ILE A 68 -2.11 -12.48 0.81
N LYS A 69 -0.78 -12.50 0.68
CA LYS A 69 -0.05 -13.10 -0.45
C LYS A 69 -0.41 -14.58 -0.61
N LYS A 70 -0.51 -15.33 0.49
CA LYS A 70 -0.89 -16.74 0.48
C LYS A 70 -2.32 -16.95 -0.04
N ARG A 71 -3.26 -16.05 0.27
CA ARG A 71 -4.64 -16.11 -0.25
C ARG A 71 -4.73 -15.78 -1.74
N ILE A 72 -3.98 -14.78 -2.22
CA ILE A 72 -4.04 -14.36 -3.63
C ILE A 72 -3.27 -15.29 -4.58
N LYS A 73 -2.19 -15.94 -4.11
CA LYS A 73 -1.34 -16.81 -4.93
C LYS A 73 -2.10 -17.92 -5.69
N PRO A 74 -3.04 -18.67 -5.09
CA PRO A 74 -3.82 -19.66 -5.83
C PRO A 74 -4.82 -19.05 -6.84
N MET A 75 -5.26 -17.80 -6.64
CA MET A 75 -6.23 -17.13 -7.53
C MET A 75 -5.59 -16.58 -8.82
N LEU A 76 -4.27 -16.37 -8.84
CA LEU A 76 -3.54 -15.91 -10.02
C LEU A 76 -3.53 -16.94 -11.19
N GLY A 77 -3.78 -18.22 -10.91
CA GLY A 77 -3.91 -19.27 -11.93
C GLY A 77 -5.33 -19.38 -12.52
N PHE A 78 -6.34 -18.81 -11.85
CA PHE A 78 -7.71 -18.78 -12.35
C PHE A 78 -7.91 -17.55 -13.23
N LYS A 79 -7.62 -17.68 -14.53
CA LYS A 79 -8.26 -16.81 -15.53
C LYS A 79 -9.76 -17.08 -15.45
N ILE A 80 -10.53 -16.11 -14.95
CA ILE A 80 -11.98 -16.11 -15.02
C ILE A 80 -12.35 -16.09 -16.52
N SER A 81 -12.64 -17.27 -17.08
CA SER A 81 -13.22 -17.40 -18.41
C SER A 81 -14.72 -17.22 -18.32
N ILE A 82 -15.19 -15.97 -18.21
CA ILE A 82 -16.58 -15.68 -18.55
C ILE A 82 -16.63 -15.64 -20.08
N ARG A 83 -16.84 -16.81 -20.71
CA ARG A 83 -17.45 -16.86 -22.04
C ARG A 83 -18.95 -17.09 -21.81
N PRO A 84 -19.83 -16.13 -22.10
CA PRO A 84 -21.18 -16.47 -22.49
C PRO A 84 -21.09 -16.96 -23.94
N THR A 85 -21.18 -18.27 -24.14
CA THR A 85 -21.44 -18.85 -25.45
C THR A 85 -22.84 -18.38 -25.86
N LEU A 86 -22.93 -17.39 -26.75
CA LEU A 86 -24.14 -17.11 -27.51
C LEU A 86 -23.95 -17.71 -28.89
N PRO A 87 -24.60 -18.84 -29.22
CA PRO A 87 -24.80 -19.20 -30.61
C PRO A 87 -26.09 -18.51 -31.08
N LEU A 88 -25.96 -17.30 -31.64
CA LEU A 88 -27.01 -16.71 -32.47
C LEU A 88 -26.34 -15.90 -33.58
N GLN A 89 -26.22 -16.50 -34.76
CA GLN A 89 -26.92 -16.12 -36.00
C GLN A 89 -26.21 -16.67 -37.25
N GLY A 90 -27.01 -17.20 -38.19
CA GLY A 90 -26.60 -17.60 -39.54
C GLY A 90 -27.13 -18.95 -39.95
#